data_AF-A0A7C7QEV2-F1
#
_entry.id   AF-A0A7C7QEV2-F1
#
_cell.length_a   1.000
_cell.length_b   1.000
_cell.length_c   1.000
_cell.angle_alpha   90.00
_cell.angle_beta   90.00
_cell.angle_gamma   90.00
#
_symmetry.space_group_name_H-M   'P 1'
#
loop_
_entity.id
_entity.type
_entity.pdbx_description
1 polymer ?
#
loop_
_entity_poly.entity_id
_entity_poly.type
_entity_poly.pdbx_seq_one_letter_code
_entity_poly.pdbx_strand_id
1 'polypeptide(L)'
;MDERFERQGNNASWRSAGEQGRETLQQPAFYIPLNGAPEVTGVLARALLQADNHELPLLPSGSARITKASTAELDIGDEQVTATLYFIDGLGFSPQPIWLDETGQTFAIVSSWFALIPKHAEQESVYPELLDAQQEMLDQHSQQLAADLSRLPAGPWLIRNARLFDPRDQQVRPGMSVLIDGERISAVAPDDEIDSELAVEVIDAGGRLLMPGLWDSHQHFSGTTGLMDLASGVTSSRDLANQSEPMMARKQRFDDGSELGPRVILGGFMDGPGELAGPTKVLVDTVEEATRWVDWYADNGYRQIKVYSSLKPELVAPIARAAHSRGLRLSGHVPAFMSAEQFVRDGADEIQHINMLFLNFLTDIAPDTRDTTRFTAVAEHAHRIDPAQPEVRAFIELLRERHVAVDPTVTIFESLFSGDPHA
;
A
#
# COMPACT_ATOMS: atom_id res chain seq x y z
N MET A 1 -11.91 17.81 17.82
CA MET A 1 -12.01 18.31 16.44
C MET A 1 -13.32 19.07 16.30
N ASP A 2 -13.32 20.24 15.67
CA ASP A 2 -14.50 21.09 15.49
C ASP A 2 -15.03 20.92 14.05
N GLU A 3 -15.80 19.86 13.84
CA GLU A 3 -16.49 19.59 12.58
C GLU A 3 -18.00 19.77 12.76
N ARG A 4 -18.64 20.50 11.84
CA ARG A 4 -20.05 20.88 11.93
C ARG A 4 -20.71 20.80 10.56
N PHE A 5 -21.87 20.15 10.51
CA PHE A 5 -22.79 20.18 9.38
C PHE A 5 -24.16 20.67 9.85
N GLU A 6 -24.79 21.55 9.07
CA GLU A 6 -26.14 22.04 9.32
C GLU A 6 -26.95 22.06 8.04
N ARG A 7 -28.24 21.75 8.16
CA ARG A 7 -29.22 21.88 7.10
C ARG A 7 -30.44 22.64 7.59
N GLN A 8 -30.78 23.73 6.90
CA GLN A 8 -32.00 24.52 7.11
C GLN A 8 -32.81 24.55 5.82
N GLY A 9 -33.86 23.72 5.76
CA GLY A 9 -34.60 23.48 4.51
C GLY A 9 -33.70 22.86 3.44
N ASN A 10 -33.51 23.56 2.33
CA ASN A 10 -32.61 23.15 1.25
C ASN A 10 -31.21 23.73 1.37
N ASN A 11 -30.95 24.62 2.33
CA ASN A 11 -29.62 25.19 2.51
C ASN A 11 -28.80 24.31 3.45
N ALA A 12 -27.71 23.74 2.92
CA ALA A 12 -26.71 22.99 3.66
C ALA A 12 -25.47 23.87 3.90
N SER A 13 -24.81 23.68 5.04
CA SER A 13 -23.54 24.32 5.35
C SER A 13 -22.65 23.41 6.18
N TRP A 14 -21.36 23.39 5.90
CA TRP A 14 -20.38 22.58 6.62
C TRP A 14 -19.11 23.36 6.94
N ARG A 15 -18.40 22.90 7.96
CA ARG A 15 -17.07 23.33 8.35
C ARG A 15 -16.34 22.16 9.00
N SER A 16 -15.13 21.88 8.53
CA SER A 16 -14.20 20.91 9.09
C SER A 16 -12.82 21.56 9.23
N ALA A 17 -11.81 20.78 9.63
CA ALA A 17 -10.42 21.24 9.62
C ALA A 17 -9.88 21.44 8.19
N GLY A 18 -10.39 20.68 7.21
CA GLY A 18 -9.90 20.71 5.84
C GLY A 18 -10.67 21.66 4.91
N GLU A 19 -11.91 22.02 5.25
CA GLU A 19 -12.76 22.82 4.36
C GLU A 19 -13.96 23.48 5.06
N GLN A 20 -14.62 24.42 4.36
CA GLN A 20 -15.92 24.95 4.74
C GLN A 20 -16.73 25.32 3.49
N GLY A 21 -18.05 25.16 3.54
CA GLY A 21 -18.89 25.40 2.38
C GLY A 21 -20.37 25.60 2.72
N ARG A 22 -21.11 26.06 1.71
CA ARG A 22 -22.57 26.19 1.73
C ARG A 22 -23.14 25.88 0.36
N GLU A 23 -24.26 25.19 0.33
CA GLU A 23 -24.95 24.83 -0.92
C GLU A 23 -26.47 24.85 -0.74
N THR A 24 -27.21 25.28 -1.78
CA THR A 24 -28.67 25.14 -1.86
C THR A 24 -29.00 23.88 -2.65
N LEU A 25 -29.38 22.83 -1.93
CA LEU A 25 -29.67 21.51 -2.47
C LEU A 25 -30.88 21.53 -3.42
N GLN A 26 -30.68 20.99 -4.62
CA GLN A 26 -31.76 20.76 -5.60
C GLN A 26 -32.38 19.36 -5.48
N GLN A 27 -31.67 18.45 -4.80
CA GLN A 27 -32.07 17.07 -4.56
C GLN A 27 -31.51 16.60 -3.20
N PRO A 28 -32.00 15.49 -2.63
CA PRO A 28 -31.38 14.90 -1.44
C PRO A 28 -29.89 14.65 -1.64
N ALA A 29 -29.08 14.99 -0.64
CA ALA A 29 -27.63 14.79 -0.63
C ALA A 29 -27.17 14.33 0.75
N PHE A 30 -26.03 13.65 0.79
CA PHE A 30 -25.44 13.14 2.04
C PHE A 30 -24.13 13.87 2.34
N TYR A 31 -23.97 14.38 3.56
CA TYR A 31 -22.71 14.98 3.99
C TYR A 31 -21.75 13.91 4.50
N ILE A 32 -20.56 13.83 3.92
CA ILE A 32 -19.50 12.92 4.37
C ILE A 32 -18.58 13.69 5.32
N PRO A 33 -18.62 13.39 6.64
CA PRO A 33 -17.73 14.03 7.59
C PRO A 33 -16.28 13.56 7.40
N LEU A 34 -15.34 14.49 7.54
CA LEU A 34 -13.91 14.19 7.50
C LEU A 34 -13.48 13.28 8.66
N ASN A 35 -14.09 13.44 9.83
CA ASN A 35 -13.78 12.68 11.04
C ASN A 35 -15.03 11.96 11.58
N GLY A 36 -15.71 11.21 10.71
CA GLY A 36 -16.89 10.42 11.06
C GLY A 36 -16.58 9.20 11.92
N ALA A 37 -17.51 8.87 12.83
CA ALA A 37 -17.52 7.54 13.44
C ALA A 37 -17.84 6.47 12.38
N PRO A 38 -17.42 5.20 12.55
CA PRO A 38 -17.68 4.14 11.57
C PRO A 38 -19.18 3.98 11.20
N GLU A 39 -20.09 4.23 12.15
CA GLU A 39 -21.53 4.18 11.92
C GLU A 39 -22.03 5.17 10.87
N VAL A 40 -21.29 6.22 10.54
CA VAL A 40 -21.65 7.14 9.45
C VAL A 40 -21.79 6.40 8.13
N THR A 41 -20.97 5.37 7.88
CA THR A 41 -21.10 4.50 6.69
C THR A 41 -22.42 3.75 6.69
N GLY A 42 -22.90 3.32 7.87
CA GLY A 42 -24.22 2.72 8.05
C GLY A 42 -25.37 3.67 7.77
N VAL A 43 -25.26 4.90 8.26
CA VAL A 43 -26.25 5.96 7.98
C VAL A 43 -26.29 6.26 6.47
N LEU A 44 -25.13 6.33 5.82
CA LEU A 44 -25.03 6.49 4.36
C LEU A 44 -25.67 5.32 3.63
N ALA A 45 -25.37 4.08 4.03
CA ALA A 45 -25.94 2.88 3.41
C ALA A 45 -27.47 2.88 3.45
N ARG A 46 -28.05 3.20 4.60
CA ARG A 46 -29.51 3.34 4.77
C ARG A 46 -30.09 4.46 3.90
N ALA A 47 -29.39 5.59 3.79
CA ALA A 47 -29.82 6.69 2.93
C ALA A 47 -29.78 6.30 1.44
N LEU A 48 -28.72 5.61 1.01
CA LEU A 48 -28.58 5.13 -0.36
C LEU A 48 -29.64 4.10 -0.72
N LEU A 49 -29.96 3.14 0.16
CA LEU A 49 -31.01 2.14 -0.07
C LEU A 49 -32.42 2.76 -0.19
N GLN A 50 -32.63 3.96 0.34
CA GLN A 50 -33.89 4.71 0.19
C GLN A 50 -33.90 5.65 -1.02
N ALA A 51 -32.74 5.88 -1.65
CA ALA A 51 -32.61 6.81 -2.76
C ALA A 51 -32.99 6.14 -4.10
N ASP A 52 -33.49 6.95 -5.03
CA ASP A 52 -33.74 6.50 -6.38
C ASP A 52 -32.44 5.96 -7.02
N ASN A 53 -32.52 4.78 -7.65
CA ASN A 53 -31.38 4.07 -8.24
C ASN A 53 -30.23 3.76 -7.27
N HIS A 54 -30.50 3.79 -5.97
CA HIS A 54 -29.52 3.53 -4.92
C HIS A 54 -28.30 4.47 -4.95
N GLU A 55 -28.51 5.72 -5.37
CA GLU A 55 -27.45 6.72 -5.57
C GLU A 55 -27.81 8.08 -4.96
N LEU A 56 -26.84 8.73 -4.33
CA LEU A 56 -27.00 10.08 -3.78
C LEU A 56 -25.78 10.95 -4.11
N PRO A 57 -25.98 12.24 -4.45
CA PRO A 57 -24.89 13.20 -4.41
C PRO A 57 -24.35 13.36 -2.98
N LEU A 58 -23.05 13.61 -2.89
CA LEU A 58 -22.34 13.83 -1.64
C LEU A 58 -21.97 15.30 -1.48
N LEU A 59 -21.91 15.76 -0.23
CA LEU A 59 -21.34 17.04 0.16
C LEU A 59 -19.98 16.79 0.81
N PRO A 60 -18.92 17.55 0.43
CA PRO A 60 -18.96 18.74 -0.44
C PRO A 60 -19.08 18.45 -1.95
N SER A 61 -18.75 17.24 -2.41
CA SER A 61 -18.77 16.90 -3.84
C SER A 61 -18.80 15.39 -4.07
N GLY A 62 -19.19 14.98 -5.27
CA GLY A 62 -19.23 13.57 -5.70
C GLY A 62 -20.62 12.95 -5.59
N SER A 63 -20.69 11.64 -5.81
CA SER A 63 -21.87 10.82 -5.55
C SER A 63 -21.43 9.48 -4.96
N ALA A 64 -22.32 8.84 -4.20
CA ALA A 64 -22.17 7.47 -3.76
C ALA A 64 -23.29 6.60 -4.32
N ARG A 65 -22.97 5.34 -4.62
CA ARG A 65 -23.94 4.31 -5.01
C ARG A 65 -23.79 3.11 -4.08
N ILE A 66 -24.89 2.45 -3.74
CA ILE A 66 -24.85 1.17 -3.01
C ILE A 66 -25.33 0.00 -3.87
N THR A 67 -24.60 -1.11 -3.82
CA THR A 67 -24.92 -2.35 -4.52
C THR A 67 -24.90 -3.52 -3.55
N LYS A 68 -25.92 -4.39 -3.59
CA LYS A 68 -25.94 -5.64 -2.81
C LYS A 68 -24.90 -6.61 -3.40
N ALA A 69 -24.01 -7.14 -2.57
CA ALA A 69 -22.95 -8.06 -2.99
C ALA A 69 -23.27 -9.52 -2.64
N SER A 70 -23.51 -9.81 -1.35
CA SER A 70 -23.78 -11.16 -0.88
C SER A 70 -24.62 -11.14 0.42
N THR A 71 -25.01 -12.33 0.91
CA THR A 71 -25.68 -12.51 2.20
C THR A 71 -24.99 -13.66 2.93
N ALA A 72 -24.79 -13.51 4.23
CA ALA A 72 -24.24 -14.51 5.14
C ALA A 72 -25.29 -14.89 6.19
N GLU A 73 -25.39 -16.17 6.50
CA GLU A 73 -26.27 -16.73 7.54
C GLU A 73 -25.39 -17.13 8.72
N LEU A 74 -25.43 -16.34 9.79
CA LEU A 74 -24.54 -16.49 10.93
C LEU A 74 -25.25 -17.18 12.09
N ASP A 75 -24.63 -18.22 12.63
CA ASP A 75 -25.06 -18.84 13.88
C ASP A 75 -24.43 -18.08 15.06
N ILE A 76 -25.25 -17.34 15.83
CA ILE A 76 -24.82 -16.54 16.97
C ILE A 76 -25.50 -17.10 18.22
N GLY A 77 -24.85 -18.10 18.82
CA GLY A 77 -25.41 -18.80 19.97
C GLY A 77 -26.56 -19.70 19.53
N ASP A 78 -27.77 -19.42 20.02
CA ASP A 78 -29.00 -20.12 19.60
C ASP A 78 -29.80 -19.33 18.53
N GLU A 79 -29.31 -18.16 18.13
CA GLU A 79 -29.95 -17.28 17.16
C GLU A 79 -29.29 -17.41 15.77
N GLN A 80 -30.11 -17.45 14.73
CA GLN A 80 -29.67 -17.35 13.35
C GLN A 80 -29.83 -15.90 12.88
N VAL A 81 -28.74 -15.28 12.43
CA VAL A 81 -28.72 -13.88 12.00
C VAL A 81 -28.33 -13.80 10.54
N THR A 82 -29.20 -13.23 9.72
CA THR A 82 -28.92 -12.94 8.31
C THR A 82 -28.26 -11.56 8.19
N ALA A 83 -27.02 -11.51 7.72
CA ALA A 83 -26.29 -10.29 7.43
C ALA A 83 -26.09 -10.12 5.93
N THR A 84 -26.41 -8.95 5.37
CA THR A 84 -26.24 -8.65 3.94
C THR A 84 -25.06 -7.73 3.71
N LEU A 85 -24.11 -8.16 2.88
CA LEU A 85 -23.01 -7.33 2.42
C LEU A 85 -23.48 -6.40 1.31
N TYR A 86 -23.18 -5.12 1.48
CA TYR A 86 -23.28 -4.12 0.46
C TYR A 86 -21.93 -3.49 0.19
N PHE A 87 -21.72 -3.07 -1.06
CA PHE A 87 -20.61 -2.21 -1.44
C PHE A 87 -21.11 -0.80 -1.71
N ILE A 88 -20.41 0.19 -1.16
CA ILE A 88 -20.61 1.61 -1.44
C ILE A 88 -19.48 2.10 -2.34
N ASP A 89 -19.83 2.51 -3.54
CA ASP A 89 -18.92 3.13 -4.51
C ASP A 89 -18.95 4.66 -4.39
N GLY A 90 -17.89 5.33 -4.83
CA GLY A 90 -17.81 6.80 -4.90
C GLY A 90 -17.15 7.49 -3.70
N LEU A 91 -16.79 6.74 -2.66
CA LEU A 91 -16.01 7.23 -1.52
C LEU A 91 -14.48 7.15 -1.72
N GLY A 92 -14.04 6.51 -2.80
CA GLY A 92 -12.64 6.28 -3.14
C GLY A 92 -12.52 5.42 -4.40
N PHE A 93 -11.33 4.87 -4.64
CA PHE A 93 -11.05 4.02 -5.80
C PHE A 93 -11.41 2.53 -5.58
N SER A 94 -11.77 2.15 -4.36
CA SER A 94 -12.23 0.80 -4.03
C SER A 94 -13.65 0.85 -3.46
N PRO A 95 -14.51 -0.13 -3.79
CA PRO A 95 -15.81 -0.27 -3.15
C PRO A 95 -15.65 -0.42 -1.63
N GLN A 96 -16.44 0.31 -0.85
CA GLN A 96 -16.42 0.26 0.62
C GLN A 96 -17.44 -0.76 1.13
N PRO A 97 -17.01 -1.85 1.80
CA PRO A 97 -17.92 -2.86 2.32
C PRO A 97 -18.66 -2.41 3.58
N ILE A 98 -19.91 -2.83 3.71
CA ILE A 98 -20.69 -2.74 4.93
C ILE A 98 -21.67 -3.91 5.03
N TRP A 99 -21.74 -4.52 6.22
CA TRP A 99 -22.74 -5.55 6.52
C TRP A 99 -23.92 -4.92 7.24
N LEU A 100 -25.13 -5.11 6.69
CA LEU A 100 -26.38 -4.69 7.30
C LEU A 100 -27.20 -5.89 7.76
N ASP A 101 -27.91 -5.76 8.88
CA ASP A 101 -28.89 -6.76 9.31
C ASP A 101 -30.19 -6.68 8.47
N GLU A 102 -31.13 -7.59 8.73
CA GLU A 102 -32.43 -7.62 8.04
C GLU A 102 -33.28 -6.35 8.23
N THR A 103 -33.00 -5.56 9.27
CA THR A 103 -33.67 -4.28 9.53
C THR A 103 -32.97 -3.10 8.85
N GLY A 104 -31.85 -3.34 8.17
CA GLY A 104 -31.01 -2.36 7.50
C GLY A 104 -30.10 -1.58 8.45
N GLN A 105 -29.99 -1.98 9.72
CA GLN A 105 -29.00 -1.38 10.63
C GLN A 105 -27.62 -1.97 10.38
N THR A 106 -26.57 -1.24 10.77
CA THR A 106 -25.19 -1.74 10.66
C THR A 106 -25.03 -2.98 11.52
N PHE A 107 -24.80 -4.11 10.87
CA PHE A 107 -24.46 -5.35 11.54
C PHE A 107 -22.96 -5.47 11.74
N ALA A 108 -22.14 -5.18 10.72
CA ALA A 108 -20.70 -5.22 10.89
C ALA A 108 -19.94 -4.34 9.90
N ILE A 109 -18.76 -3.89 10.33
CA ILE A 109 -17.72 -3.31 9.49
C ILE A 109 -16.45 -4.11 9.79
N VAL A 110 -15.97 -4.91 8.83
CA VAL A 110 -14.83 -5.82 9.05
C VAL A 110 -13.69 -5.54 8.09
N SER A 111 -12.47 -5.61 8.60
CA SER A 111 -11.22 -5.51 7.84
C SER A 111 -10.14 -6.32 8.54
N SER A 112 -9.02 -6.56 7.87
CA SER A 112 -7.86 -7.26 8.48
C SER A 112 -7.19 -6.49 9.64
N TRP A 113 -7.55 -5.21 9.86
CA TRP A 113 -6.91 -4.35 10.88
C TRP A 113 -7.83 -4.04 12.06
N PHE A 114 -9.12 -3.82 11.79
CA PHE A 114 -10.13 -3.58 12.82
C PHE A 114 -11.47 -4.14 12.39
N ALA A 115 -12.32 -4.42 13.38
CA ALA A 115 -13.71 -4.79 13.17
C ALA A 115 -14.62 -4.04 14.15
N LEU A 116 -15.82 -3.71 13.69
CA LEU A 116 -16.95 -3.29 14.52
C LEU A 116 -18.04 -4.34 14.36
N ILE A 117 -18.32 -5.05 15.45
CA ILE A 117 -19.30 -6.14 15.52
C ILE A 117 -20.13 -5.96 16.80
N PRO A 118 -21.44 -6.19 16.78
CA PRO A 118 -22.29 -6.18 17.96
C PRO A 118 -21.77 -7.10 19.04
N LYS A 119 -21.84 -6.67 20.30
CA LYS A 119 -21.33 -7.44 21.43
C LYS A 119 -21.93 -8.86 21.55
N HIS A 120 -23.20 -9.04 21.16
CA HIS A 120 -23.83 -10.37 21.17
C HIS A 120 -23.25 -11.31 20.10
N ALA A 121 -22.65 -10.75 19.05
CA ALA A 121 -22.01 -11.43 17.92
C ALA A 121 -20.48 -11.52 18.07
N GLU A 122 -19.91 -11.17 19.23
CA GLU A 122 -18.49 -11.27 19.54
C GLU A 122 -18.09 -12.74 19.81
N GLN A 123 -18.27 -13.59 18.79
CA GLN A 123 -17.86 -14.99 18.76
C GLN A 123 -16.69 -15.15 17.80
N GLU A 124 -15.81 -16.11 18.10
CA GLU A 124 -14.56 -16.33 17.35
C GLU A 124 -14.80 -16.61 15.85
N SER A 125 -15.96 -17.19 15.49
CA SER A 125 -16.33 -17.54 14.12
C SER A 125 -16.87 -16.39 13.27
N VAL A 126 -17.55 -15.41 13.88
CA VAL A 126 -18.33 -14.39 13.13
C VAL A 126 -17.42 -13.48 12.32
N TYR A 127 -16.34 -12.97 12.92
CA TYR A 127 -15.43 -12.06 12.23
C TYR A 127 -14.75 -12.71 11.01
N PRO A 128 -14.12 -13.90 11.13
CA PRO A 128 -13.52 -14.57 9.98
C PRO A 128 -14.54 -14.86 8.87
N GLU A 129 -15.73 -15.35 9.21
CA GLU A 129 -16.77 -15.69 8.22
C GLU A 129 -17.21 -14.47 7.40
N LEU A 130 -17.49 -13.35 8.07
CA LEU A 130 -17.82 -12.09 7.40
C LEU A 130 -16.66 -11.57 6.56
N LEU A 131 -15.42 -11.65 7.06
CA LEU A 131 -14.26 -11.17 6.33
C LEU A 131 -13.99 -12.01 5.07
N ASP A 132 -14.12 -13.34 5.16
CA ASP A 132 -13.90 -14.25 4.05
C ASP A 132 -14.97 -14.05 2.96
N ALA A 133 -16.24 -13.97 3.35
CA ALA A 133 -17.34 -13.69 2.41
C ALA A 133 -17.20 -12.31 1.74
N GLN A 134 -16.70 -11.31 2.48
CA GLN A 134 -16.40 -9.98 1.94
C GLN A 134 -15.23 -10.03 0.95
N GLN A 135 -14.15 -10.72 1.31
CA GLN A 135 -12.95 -10.81 0.49
C GLN A 135 -13.21 -11.56 -0.81
N GLU A 136 -14.06 -12.61 -0.79
CA GLU A 136 -14.50 -13.31 -1.99
C GLU A 136 -15.15 -12.35 -2.99
N MET A 137 -16.06 -11.49 -2.53
CA MET A 137 -16.74 -10.53 -3.39
C MET A 137 -15.81 -9.43 -3.92
N LEU A 138 -14.84 -8.99 -3.10
CA LEU A 138 -13.81 -8.02 -3.53
C LEU A 138 -12.85 -8.62 -4.57
N ASP A 139 -12.47 -9.90 -4.40
CA ASP A 139 -11.64 -10.63 -5.36
C ASP A 139 -12.39 -10.82 -6.70
N GLN A 140 -13.69 -11.16 -6.66
CA GLN A 140 -14.53 -11.23 -7.87
C GLN A 140 -14.63 -9.87 -8.57
N HIS A 141 -14.82 -8.78 -7.83
CA HIS A 141 -14.82 -7.44 -8.40
C HIS A 141 -13.50 -7.11 -9.10
N SER A 142 -12.38 -7.46 -8.47
CA SER A 142 -11.04 -7.24 -9.03
C SER A 142 -10.79 -8.07 -10.29
N GLN A 143 -11.30 -9.30 -10.35
CA GLN A 143 -11.26 -10.15 -11.55
C GLN A 143 -12.09 -9.57 -12.69
N GLN A 144 -13.28 -9.03 -12.39
CA GLN A 144 -14.11 -8.38 -13.39
C GLN A 144 -13.41 -7.14 -13.97
N LEU A 145 -12.81 -6.31 -13.12
CA LEU A 145 -12.00 -5.17 -13.58
C LEU A 145 -10.83 -5.62 -14.46
N ALA A 146 -10.15 -6.72 -14.10
CA ALA A 146 -9.08 -7.27 -14.93
C ALA A 146 -9.60 -7.73 -16.30
N ALA A 147 -10.74 -8.42 -16.34
CA ALA A 147 -11.35 -8.86 -17.60
C ALA A 147 -11.79 -7.68 -18.48
N ASP A 148 -12.33 -6.61 -17.89
CA ASP A 148 -12.86 -5.46 -18.62
C ASP A 148 -11.76 -4.51 -19.11
N LEU A 149 -10.68 -4.36 -18.36
CA LEU A 149 -9.64 -3.35 -18.60
C LEU A 149 -8.37 -3.91 -19.24
N SER A 150 -8.12 -5.23 -19.16
CA SER A 150 -6.91 -5.81 -19.72
C SER A 150 -6.98 -5.89 -21.25
N ARG A 151 -5.87 -5.53 -21.90
CA ARG A 151 -5.69 -5.70 -23.34
C ARG A 151 -4.36 -6.37 -23.62
N LEU A 152 -4.40 -7.62 -24.07
CA LEU A 152 -3.23 -8.39 -24.49
C LEU A 152 -3.14 -8.40 -26.02
N PRO A 153 -2.07 -7.85 -26.62
CA PRO A 153 -1.85 -7.95 -28.05
C PRO A 153 -1.76 -9.42 -28.52
N ALA A 154 -2.39 -9.73 -29.65
CA ALA A 154 -2.43 -11.10 -30.20
C ALA A 154 -1.13 -11.55 -30.90
N GLY A 155 -0.09 -10.73 -30.85
CA GLY A 155 1.20 -10.92 -31.50
C GLY A 155 2.15 -9.75 -31.21
N PRO A 156 3.28 -9.66 -31.94
CA PRO A 156 4.22 -8.56 -31.76
C PRO A 156 3.56 -7.20 -31.98
N TRP A 157 3.91 -6.20 -31.19
CA TRP A 157 3.37 -4.85 -31.29
C TRP A 157 4.47 -3.80 -31.17
N LEU A 158 4.25 -2.65 -31.79
CA LEU A 158 5.27 -1.62 -32.00
C LEU A 158 4.81 -0.29 -31.41
N ILE A 159 5.63 0.33 -30.56
CA ILE A 159 5.52 1.76 -30.24
C ILE A 159 6.51 2.50 -31.11
N ARG A 160 6.04 3.43 -31.94
CA ARG A 160 6.86 4.12 -32.93
C ARG A 160 6.94 5.63 -32.72
N ASN A 161 7.93 6.28 -33.33
CA ASN A 161 8.09 7.74 -33.29
C ASN A 161 8.09 8.33 -31.86
N ALA A 162 8.79 7.68 -30.93
CA ALA A 162 8.92 8.12 -29.55
C ALA A 162 10.18 8.97 -29.32
N ARG A 163 10.15 9.80 -28.27
CA ARG A 163 11.36 10.29 -27.60
C ARG A 163 11.70 9.30 -26.49
N LEU A 164 12.67 8.43 -26.72
CA LEU A 164 13.03 7.36 -25.79
C LEU A 164 14.01 7.86 -24.72
N PHE A 165 13.62 7.77 -23.45
CA PHE A 165 14.51 7.96 -22.30
C PHE A 165 15.22 6.65 -21.93
N ASP A 166 16.55 6.70 -21.81
CA ASP A 166 17.35 5.58 -21.33
C ASP A 166 18.00 5.93 -19.98
N PRO A 167 17.60 5.29 -18.87
CA PRO A 167 18.12 5.62 -17.55
C PRO A 167 19.59 5.23 -17.35
N ARG A 168 20.17 4.38 -18.23
CA ARG A 168 21.56 3.92 -18.09
C ARG A 168 22.58 5.03 -18.37
N ASP A 169 22.25 5.92 -19.30
CA ASP A 169 23.06 7.08 -19.66
C ASP A 169 22.33 8.42 -19.48
N GLN A 170 21.08 8.37 -19.00
CA GLN A 170 20.23 9.51 -18.69
C GLN A 170 19.93 10.40 -19.91
N GLN A 171 19.91 9.82 -21.12
CA GLN A 171 19.65 10.55 -22.36
C GLN A 171 18.23 10.32 -22.89
N VAL A 172 17.75 11.31 -23.66
CA VAL A 172 16.50 11.23 -24.44
C VAL A 172 16.84 11.27 -25.93
N ARG A 173 16.45 10.22 -26.66
CA ARG A 173 16.69 10.07 -28.10
C ARG A 173 15.39 10.25 -28.89
N PRO A 174 15.30 11.19 -29.84
CA PRO A 174 14.10 11.37 -30.65
C PRO A 174 14.01 10.33 -31.77
N GLY A 175 12.81 10.09 -32.29
CA GLY A 175 12.59 9.26 -33.47
C GLY A 175 12.94 7.79 -33.26
N MET A 176 12.66 7.26 -32.06
CA MET A 176 12.95 5.87 -31.70
C MET A 176 11.68 5.03 -31.71
N SER A 177 11.86 3.74 -31.98
CA SER A 177 10.80 2.73 -31.97
C SER A 177 11.20 1.53 -31.11
N VAL A 178 10.20 0.91 -30.47
CA VAL A 178 10.35 -0.25 -29.60
C VAL A 178 9.37 -1.33 -30.06
N LEU A 179 9.90 -2.46 -30.52
CA LEU A 179 9.13 -3.66 -30.87
C LEU A 179 9.09 -4.59 -29.67
N ILE A 180 7.89 -5.05 -29.34
CA ILE A 180 7.61 -5.96 -28.24
C ILE A 180 7.00 -7.24 -28.81
N ASP A 181 7.49 -8.39 -28.37
CA ASP A 181 6.94 -9.70 -28.69
C ASP A 181 6.66 -10.47 -27.39
N GLY A 182 5.39 -10.75 -27.14
CA GLY A 182 4.91 -11.27 -25.85
C GLY A 182 5.31 -10.35 -24.69
N GLU A 183 6.07 -10.89 -23.75
CA GLU A 183 6.52 -10.19 -22.54
C GLU A 183 7.90 -9.51 -22.68
N ARG A 184 8.49 -9.49 -23.88
CA ARG A 184 9.88 -9.06 -24.09
C ARG A 184 9.99 -8.00 -25.18
N ILE A 185 10.87 -7.04 -24.93
CA ILE A 185 11.35 -6.13 -25.97
C ILE A 185 12.23 -6.94 -26.92
N SER A 186 11.86 -7.01 -28.20
CA SER A 186 12.59 -7.74 -29.23
C SER A 186 13.53 -6.84 -30.04
N ALA A 187 13.20 -5.55 -30.17
CA ALA A 187 14.07 -4.56 -30.81
C ALA A 187 13.85 -3.14 -30.26
N VAL A 188 14.93 -2.34 -30.27
CA VAL A 188 14.92 -0.90 -30.03
C VAL A 188 15.85 -0.26 -31.05
N ALA A 189 15.33 0.62 -31.91
CA ALA A 189 16.10 1.22 -33.00
C ALA A 189 15.47 2.55 -33.45
N PRO A 190 16.14 3.36 -34.29
CA PRO A 190 15.52 4.46 -35.01
C PRO A 190 14.24 4.03 -35.74
N ASP A 191 13.27 4.95 -35.85
CA ASP A 191 11.92 4.67 -36.38
C ASP A 191 11.93 4.15 -37.82
N ASP A 192 12.90 4.57 -38.63
CA ASP A 192 13.08 4.14 -40.02
C ASP A 192 13.83 2.80 -40.16
N GLU A 193 14.34 2.24 -39.07
CA GLU A 193 15.06 0.95 -39.04
C GLU A 193 14.19 -0.23 -38.58
N ILE A 194 12.97 0.01 -38.07
CA ILE A 194 12.03 -1.06 -37.68
C ILE A 194 10.90 -1.15 -38.70
N ASP A 195 10.79 -2.30 -39.36
CA ASP A 195 9.67 -2.59 -40.25
C ASP A 195 8.37 -2.77 -39.46
N SER A 196 7.38 -1.91 -39.72
CA SER A 196 6.07 -1.97 -39.08
C SER A 196 5.27 -3.22 -39.46
N GLU A 197 5.60 -3.90 -40.57
CA GLU A 197 4.95 -5.16 -40.96
C GLU A 197 5.26 -6.32 -40.00
N LEU A 198 6.27 -6.18 -39.14
CA LEU A 198 6.58 -7.13 -38.07
C LEU A 198 5.57 -7.10 -36.92
N ALA A 199 4.72 -6.07 -36.85
CA ALA A 199 3.80 -5.84 -35.74
C ALA A 199 2.33 -6.00 -36.17
N VAL A 200 1.53 -6.70 -35.37
CA VAL A 200 0.08 -6.80 -35.56
C VAL A 200 -0.65 -5.56 -35.02
N GLU A 201 0.03 -4.76 -34.21
CA GLU A 201 -0.47 -3.51 -33.65
C GLU A 201 0.63 -2.46 -33.63
N VAL A 202 0.30 -1.23 -34.03
CA VAL A 202 1.22 -0.09 -34.05
C VAL A 202 0.61 1.07 -33.27
N ILE A 203 1.37 1.59 -32.32
CA ILE A 203 1.06 2.79 -31.53
C ILE A 203 2.03 3.89 -31.96
N ASP A 204 1.53 4.95 -32.60
CA ASP A 204 2.33 6.15 -32.88
C ASP A 204 2.39 7.03 -31.63
N ALA A 205 3.58 7.18 -31.05
CA ALA A 205 3.80 8.01 -29.88
C ALA A 205 3.77 9.52 -30.22
N GLY A 206 3.82 9.91 -31.50
CA GLY A 206 3.72 11.32 -31.92
C GLY A 206 4.78 12.23 -31.31
N GLY A 207 5.99 11.72 -31.06
CA GLY A 207 7.07 12.44 -30.38
C GLY A 207 6.92 12.55 -28.85
N ARG A 208 5.96 11.85 -28.23
CA ARG A 208 5.84 11.76 -26.76
C ARG A 208 7.03 11.00 -26.16
N LEU A 209 7.25 11.23 -24.87
CA LEU A 209 8.29 10.54 -24.11
C LEU A 209 7.88 9.08 -23.91
N LEU A 210 8.79 8.15 -24.22
CA LEU A 210 8.72 6.75 -23.83
C LEU A 210 9.82 6.49 -22.82
N MET A 211 9.48 5.87 -21.69
CA MET A 211 10.41 5.53 -20.62
C MET A 211 10.11 4.12 -20.10
N PRO A 212 11.06 3.45 -19.42
CA PRO A 212 10.77 2.24 -18.69
C PRO A 212 9.64 2.45 -17.68
N GLY A 213 8.85 1.40 -17.44
CA GLY A 213 7.82 1.44 -16.39
C GLY A 213 8.43 1.74 -15.02
N LEU A 214 7.69 2.47 -14.20
CA LEU A 214 8.15 2.90 -12.88
C LEU A 214 8.22 1.72 -11.91
N TRP A 215 9.04 1.89 -10.88
CA TRP A 215 9.21 0.94 -9.80
C TRP A 215 8.81 1.58 -8.47
N ASP A 216 7.91 0.95 -7.72
CA ASP A 216 7.71 1.28 -6.30
C ASP A 216 8.55 0.33 -5.44
N SER A 217 9.50 0.88 -4.71
CA SER A 217 10.45 0.09 -3.91
C SER A 217 9.90 -0.28 -2.52
N HIS A 218 8.77 0.28 -2.09
CA HIS A 218 8.20 0.02 -0.78
C HIS A 218 6.67 0.06 -0.80
N GLN A 219 6.06 -1.08 -1.12
CA GLN A 219 4.62 -1.23 -1.15
C GLN A 219 4.08 -2.12 -0.01
N HIS A 220 2.85 -1.80 0.39
CA HIS A 220 1.97 -2.61 1.22
C HIS A 220 0.64 -2.79 0.48
N PHE A 221 0.48 -3.92 -0.20
CA PHE A 221 -0.67 -4.19 -1.04
C PHE A 221 -1.94 -4.42 -0.22
N SER A 222 -3.00 -3.68 -0.56
CA SER A 222 -4.37 -3.87 -0.07
C SER A 222 -5.36 -3.45 -1.16
N GLY A 223 -6.67 -3.67 -0.98
CA GLY A 223 -7.73 -3.15 -1.86
C GLY A 223 -7.35 -3.08 -3.35
N THR A 224 -7.43 -1.89 -3.95
CA THR A 224 -7.05 -1.64 -5.36
C THR A 224 -5.60 -1.13 -5.55
N THR A 225 -4.70 -1.30 -4.58
CA THR A 225 -3.30 -0.80 -4.67
C THR A 225 -2.63 -1.23 -5.97
N GLY A 226 -2.71 -2.51 -6.36
CA GLY A 226 -2.07 -3.00 -7.59
C GLY A 226 -2.59 -2.31 -8.86
N LEU A 227 -3.90 -2.09 -8.96
CA LEU A 227 -4.50 -1.37 -10.08
C LEU A 227 -4.04 0.09 -10.12
N MET A 228 -3.94 0.75 -8.95
CA MET A 228 -3.49 2.14 -8.85
C MET A 228 -2.00 2.30 -9.18
N ASP A 229 -1.17 1.32 -8.82
CA ASP A 229 0.23 1.25 -9.25
C ASP A 229 0.28 1.27 -10.79
N LEU A 230 -0.45 0.40 -11.48
CA LEU A 230 -0.48 0.40 -12.95
C LEU A 230 -1.02 1.71 -13.54
N ALA A 231 -2.09 2.26 -12.96
CA ALA A 231 -2.70 3.53 -13.41
C ALA A 231 -1.74 4.73 -13.26
N SER A 232 -0.82 4.67 -12.30
CA SER A 232 0.23 5.68 -12.09
C SER A 232 1.53 5.39 -12.85
N GLY A 233 1.59 4.31 -13.63
CA GLY A 233 2.75 3.92 -14.44
C GLY A 233 3.76 3.04 -13.71
N VAL A 234 3.46 2.61 -12.48
CA VAL A 234 4.26 1.63 -11.72
C VAL A 234 3.94 0.23 -12.24
N THR A 235 4.94 -0.40 -12.85
CA THR A 235 4.82 -1.73 -13.47
C THR A 235 5.54 -2.83 -12.68
N SER A 236 6.30 -2.44 -11.67
CA SER A 236 7.03 -3.35 -10.79
C SER A 236 7.05 -2.77 -9.39
N SER A 237 6.84 -3.60 -8.39
CA SER A 237 6.80 -3.14 -7.00
C SER A 237 7.45 -4.17 -6.08
N ARG A 238 7.94 -3.70 -4.93
CA ARG A 238 8.46 -4.58 -3.88
C ARG A 238 7.54 -4.55 -2.66
N ASP A 239 6.99 -5.71 -2.31
CA ASP A 239 6.27 -5.90 -1.04
C ASP A 239 7.27 -5.95 0.12
N LEU A 240 6.97 -5.20 1.19
CA LEU A 240 7.82 -5.07 2.36
C LEU A 240 7.11 -5.26 3.70
N ALA A 241 5.86 -5.74 3.78
CA ALA A 241 5.29 -6.21 5.06
C ALA A 241 3.95 -6.96 4.95
N ASN A 242 3.49 -7.34 3.76
CA ASN A 242 2.27 -8.14 3.68
C ASN A 242 2.47 -9.53 4.30
N GLN A 243 1.37 -10.14 4.78
CA GLN A 243 1.40 -11.51 5.28
C GLN A 243 1.73 -12.47 4.13
N SER A 244 2.57 -13.48 4.40
CA SER A 244 3.19 -14.28 3.35
C SER A 244 2.19 -15.01 2.44
N GLU A 245 1.32 -15.85 2.99
CA GLU A 245 0.39 -16.67 2.19
C GLU A 245 -0.61 -15.83 1.37
N PRO A 246 -1.33 -14.83 1.95
CA PRO A 246 -2.21 -13.97 1.16
C PRO A 246 -1.48 -13.20 0.05
N MET A 247 -0.27 -12.71 0.33
CA MET A 247 0.50 -11.98 -0.66
C MET A 247 1.01 -12.88 -1.79
N MET A 248 1.44 -14.10 -1.49
CA MET A 248 1.81 -15.08 -2.51
C MET A 248 0.62 -15.42 -3.42
N ALA A 249 -0.57 -15.63 -2.84
CA ALA A 249 -1.80 -15.86 -3.61
C ALA A 249 -2.15 -14.65 -4.49
N ARG A 250 -2.07 -13.43 -3.95
CA ARG A 250 -2.33 -12.21 -4.72
C ARG A 250 -1.31 -11.98 -5.83
N LYS A 251 -0.02 -12.22 -5.56
CA LYS A 251 1.03 -12.18 -6.58
C LYS A 251 0.73 -13.13 -7.73
N GLN A 252 0.28 -14.35 -7.44
CA GLN A 252 -0.11 -15.30 -8.48
C GLN A 252 -1.21 -14.73 -9.39
N ARG A 253 -2.22 -14.07 -8.82
CA ARG A 253 -3.29 -13.41 -9.58
C ARG A 253 -2.79 -12.24 -10.45
N PHE A 254 -1.82 -11.47 -9.96
CA PHE A 254 -1.15 -10.46 -10.78
C PHE A 254 -0.36 -11.10 -11.93
N ASP A 255 0.38 -12.17 -11.64
CA ASP A 255 1.24 -12.83 -12.63
C ASP A 255 0.43 -13.54 -13.72
N ASP A 256 -0.75 -14.09 -13.41
CA ASP A 256 -1.65 -14.73 -14.39
C ASP A 256 -2.67 -13.77 -15.03
N GLY A 257 -2.70 -12.51 -14.59
CA GLY A 257 -3.59 -11.47 -15.13
C GLY A 257 -5.04 -11.58 -14.70
N SER A 258 -5.39 -12.47 -13.77
CA SER A 258 -6.73 -12.51 -13.15
C SER A 258 -6.98 -11.35 -12.19
N GLU A 259 -5.93 -10.63 -11.77
CA GLU A 259 -6.03 -9.36 -11.07
C GLU A 259 -5.03 -8.36 -11.70
N LEU A 260 -5.44 -7.10 -11.86
CA LEU A 260 -4.54 -6.06 -12.36
C LEU A 260 -3.58 -5.60 -11.27
N GLY A 261 -2.28 -5.80 -11.50
CA GLY A 261 -1.23 -5.29 -10.63
C GLY A 261 0.16 -5.31 -11.26
N PRO A 262 1.13 -4.68 -10.61
CA PRO A 262 2.51 -4.66 -11.06
C PRO A 262 3.16 -6.04 -10.87
N ARG A 263 4.33 -6.24 -11.49
CA ARG A 263 5.19 -7.36 -11.15
C ARG A 263 5.71 -7.18 -9.72
N VAL A 264 5.35 -8.11 -8.83
CA VAL A 264 5.75 -8.02 -7.41
C VAL A 264 7.01 -8.83 -7.10
N ILE A 265 7.96 -8.18 -6.43
CA ILE A 265 9.10 -8.81 -5.74
C ILE A 265 8.74 -8.92 -4.25
N LEU A 266 8.85 -10.12 -3.69
CA LEU A 266 8.46 -10.39 -2.30
C LEU A 266 9.62 -10.14 -1.33
N GLY A 267 9.36 -9.34 -0.30
CA GLY A 267 10.22 -9.13 0.88
C GLY A 267 9.62 -9.80 2.12
N GLY A 268 10.39 -10.65 2.77
CA GLY A 268 9.99 -11.32 4.01
C GLY A 268 9.95 -10.30 5.14
N PHE A 269 9.13 -10.52 6.15
CA PHE A 269 8.96 -9.55 7.24
C PHE A 269 8.92 -10.26 8.60
N MET A 270 9.89 -9.96 9.45
CA MET A 270 10.00 -10.54 10.79
C MET A 270 10.26 -9.48 11.85
N ASP A 271 9.83 -9.77 13.07
CA ASP A 271 10.04 -8.92 14.23
C ASP A 271 10.29 -9.73 15.52
N GLY A 272 10.68 -9.08 16.60
CA GLY A 272 10.70 -9.68 17.93
C GLY A 272 9.30 -9.73 18.57
N PRO A 273 9.05 -10.67 19.49
CA PRO A 273 7.78 -10.78 20.19
C PRO A 273 7.57 -9.63 21.19
N GLY A 274 6.31 -9.23 21.42
CA GLY A 274 5.94 -8.25 22.44
C GLY A 274 4.71 -7.41 22.06
N GLU A 275 4.22 -6.61 23.00
CA GLU A 275 3.04 -5.73 22.78
C GLU A 275 3.29 -4.65 21.72
N LEU A 276 4.55 -4.31 21.48
CA LEU A 276 4.98 -3.31 20.48
C LEU A 276 5.51 -3.96 19.19
N ALA A 277 5.27 -5.26 19.00
CA ALA A 277 5.66 -5.95 17.78
C ALA A 277 4.95 -5.36 16.55
N GLY A 278 5.66 -5.34 15.42
CA GLY A 278 5.12 -4.97 14.13
C GLY A 278 4.01 -5.92 13.67
N PRO A 279 3.29 -5.55 12.60
CA PRO A 279 2.10 -6.27 12.15
C PRO A 279 2.47 -7.56 11.37
N THR A 280 3.11 -8.51 12.04
CA THR A 280 3.53 -9.81 11.46
C THR A 280 3.20 -10.97 12.38
N LYS A 281 2.90 -12.12 11.77
CA LYS A 281 2.82 -13.41 12.47
C LYS A 281 4.20 -14.07 12.63
N VAL A 282 5.22 -13.52 11.98
CA VAL A 282 6.61 -14.02 12.02
C VAL A 282 7.38 -13.31 13.12
N LEU A 283 7.19 -13.83 14.35
CA LEU A 283 7.88 -13.36 15.54
C LEU A 283 9.03 -14.29 15.88
N VAL A 284 10.23 -13.75 16.09
CA VAL A 284 11.46 -14.51 16.33
C VAL A 284 12.21 -13.99 17.55
N ASP A 285 12.65 -14.89 18.43
CA ASP A 285 13.37 -14.52 19.66
C ASP A 285 14.78 -15.14 19.74
N THR A 286 15.06 -16.10 18.84
CA THR A 286 16.30 -16.88 18.77
C THR A 286 16.88 -16.91 17.36
N VAL A 287 18.17 -17.23 17.25
CA VAL A 287 18.87 -17.38 15.96
C VAL A 287 18.27 -18.53 15.15
N GLU A 288 17.90 -19.62 15.82
CA GLU A 288 17.32 -20.82 15.21
C GLU A 288 15.95 -20.52 14.58
N GLU A 289 15.08 -19.81 15.29
CA GLU A 289 13.78 -19.40 14.76
C GLU A 289 13.92 -18.45 13.58
N ALA A 290 14.82 -17.46 13.69
CA ALA A 290 15.06 -16.50 12.64
C ALA A 290 15.63 -17.18 11.38
N THR A 291 16.59 -18.09 11.55
CA THR A 291 17.17 -18.86 10.44
C THR A 291 16.12 -19.72 9.74
N ARG A 292 15.23 -20.38 10.49
CA ARG A 292 14.13 -21.18 9.91
C ARG A 292 13.22 -20.32 9.03
N TRP A 293 12.91 -19.09 9.44
CA TRP A 293 12.10 -18.19 8.64
C TRP A 293 12.85 -17.65 7.43
N VAL A 294 14.14 -17.31 7.57
CA VAL A 294 14.99 -16.95 6.42
C VAL A 294 14.98 -18.08 5.37
N ASP A 295 15.14 -19.33 5.81
CA ASP A 295 15.11 -20.49 4.93
C ASP A 295 13.76 -20.62 4.22
N TRP A 296 12.67 -20.51 4.99
CA TRP A 296 11.32 -20.55 4.43
C TRP A 296 11.09 -19.46 3.38
N TYR A 297 11.50 -18.21 3.66
CA TYR A 297 11.38 -17.11 2.71
C TYR A 297 12.17 -17.38 1.43
N ALA A 298 13.42 -17.84 1.56
CA ALA A 298 14.26 -18.19 0.42
C ALA A 298 13.63 -19.30 -0.44
N ASP A 299 13.11 -20.35 0.20
CA ASP A 299 12.45 -21.49 -0.46
C ASP A 299 11.14 -21.10 -1.16
N ASN A 300 10.47 -20.04 -0.71
CA ASN A 300 9.22 -19.54 -1.27
C ASN A 300 9.41 -18.33 -2.21
N GLY A 301 10.62 -18.12 -2.72
CA GLY A 301 10.87 -17.17 -3.81
C GLY A 301 10.97 -15.71 -3.37
N TYR A 302 11.11 -15.43 -2.08
CA TYR A 302 11.42 -14.09 -1.59
C TYR A 302 12.86 -13.69 -1.97
N ARG A 303 13.16 -12.38 -1.92
CA ARG A 303 14.49 -11.83 -2.30
C ARG A 303 15.15 -11.00 -1.21
N GLN A 304 14.41 -10.70 -0.15
CA GLN A 304 14.83 -9.79 0.91
C GLN A 304 14.18 -10.21 2.22
N ILE A 305 14.85 -9.96 3.32
CA ILE A 305 14.34 -10.09 4.68
C ILE A 305 14.31 -8.69 5.28
N LYS A 306 13.13 -8.24 5.67
CA LYS A 306 12.91 -7.01 6.41
C LYS A 306 12.78 -7.35 7.89
N VAL A 307 13.62 -6.75 8.72
CA VAL A 307 13.49 -6.75 10.18
C VAL A 307 12.82 -5.47 10.68
N TYR A 308 12.37 -5.50 11.93
CA TYR A 308 11.60 -4.41 12.52
C TYR A 308 12.05 -4.02 13.92
N SER A 309 11.42 -2.98 14.47
CA SER A 309 11.85 -2.29 15.67
C SER A 309 11.87 -3.12 16.95
N SER A 310 11.08 -4.20 17.06
CA SER A 310 11.06 -5.05 18.27
C SER A 310 12.06 -6.21 18.23
N LEU A 311 12.77 -6.42 17.12
CA LEU A 311 13.82 -7.42 17.01
C LEU A 311 14.95 -7.11 18.01
N LYS A 312 15.49 -8.14 18.67
CA LYS A 312 16.68 -7.97 19.51
C LYS A 312 17.90 -7.62 18.65
N PRO A 313 18.69 -6.57 18.96
CA PRO A 313 19.86 -6.18 18.16
C PRO A 313 20.86 -7.33 17.89
N GLU A 314 21.07 -8.23 18.87
CA GLU A 314 21.97 -9.38 18.73
C GLU A 314 21.56 -10.40 17.65
N LEU A 315 20.30 -10.36 17.18
CA LEU A 315 19.81 -11.23 16.12
C LEU A 315 20.11 -10.69 14.72
N VAL A 316 20.42 -9.40 14.56
CA VAL A 316 20.66 -8.77 13.24
C VAL A 316 21.80 -9.45 12.50
N ALA A 317 22.99 -9.54 13.10
CA ALA A 317 24.14 -10.12 12.43
C ALA A 317 23.97 -11.62 12.08
N PRO A 318 23.40 -12.48 12.95
CA PRO A 318 23.00 -13.83 12.58
C PRO A 318 22.01 -13.90 11.41
N ILE A 319 20.98 -13.05 11.41
CA ILE A 319 19.97 -13.00 10.34
C ILE A 319 20.61 -12.56 9.02
N ALA A 320 21.46 -11.52 9.04
CA ALA A 320 22.19 -11.06 7.85
C ALA A 320 22.99 -12.20 7.22
N ARG A 321 23.77 -12.93 8.03
CA ARG A 321 24.56 -14.08 7.57
C ARG A 321 23.67 -15.18 6.96
N ALA A 322 22.57 -15.52 7.64
CA ALA A 322 21.62 -16.51 7.13
C ALA A 322 21.01 -16.05 5.78
N ALA A 323 20.54 -14.81 5.70
CA ALA A 323 19.95 -14.22 4.50
C ALA A 323 20.94 -14.24 3.32
N HIS A 324 22.16 -13.74 3.53
CA HIS A 324 23.21 -13.72 2.51
C HIS A 324 23.60 -15.13 2.06
N SER A 325 23.65 -16.12 2.97
CA SER A 325 23.96 -17.52 2.61
C SER A 325 22.91 -18.14 1.68
N ARG A 326 21.67 -17.63 1.72
CA ARG A 326 20.55 -18.03 0.87
C ARG A 326 20.36 -17.11 -0.34
N GLY A 327 21.26 -16.14 -0.54
CA GLY A 327 21.19 -15.14 -1.62
C GLY A 327 20.14 -14.05 -1.43
N LEU A 328 19.60 -13.90 -0.22
CA LEU A 328 18.67 -12.83 0.16
C LEU A 328 19.42 -11.61 0.68
N ARG A 329 18.81 -10.43 0.57
CA ARG A 329 19.27 -9.19 1.23
C ARG A 329 18.64 -9.04 2.61
N LEU A 330 19.28 -8.31 3.51
CA LEU A 330 18.70 -7.85 4.77
C LEU A 330 18.37 -6.35 4.69
N SER A 331 17.20 -5.96 5.16
CA SER A 331 16.81 -4.55 5.34
C SER A 331 15.92 -4.39 6.57
N GLY A 332 15.48 -3.17 6.85
CA GLY A 332 14.46 -3.01 7.87
C GLY A 332 14.29 -1.61 8.40
N HIS A 333 13.44 -1.55 9.40
CA HIS A 333 13.58 -0.55 10.45
C HIS A 333 14.80 -0.93 11.27
N VAL A 334 15.54 0.07 11.73
CA VAL A 334 16.63 -0.17 12.69
C VAL A 334 16.00 -0.61 14.01
N PRO A 335 16.39 -1.78 14.56
CA PRO A 335 15.86 -2.26 15.83
C PRO A 335 16.01 -1.26 16.98
N ALA A 336 15.11 -1.31 17.97
CA ALA A 336 15.21 -0.47 19.14
C ALA A 336 16.56 -0.70 19.87
N PHE A 337 17.10 0.37 20.43
CA PHE A 337 18.38 0.39 21.15
C PHE A 337 19.61 0.07 20.28
N MET A 338 19.47 0.14 18.95
CA MET A 338 20.54 -0.02 17.97
C MET A 338 20.65 1.24 17.10
N SER A 339 21.87 1.65 16.75
CA SER A 339 22.07 2.73 15.77
C SER A 339 22.01 2.20 14.33
N ALA A 340 21.68 3.07 13.36
CA ALA A 340 21.71 2.69 11.95
C ALA A 340 23.12 2.28 11.49
N GLU A 341 24.16 2.91 12.04
CA GLU A 341 25.55 2.50 11.86
C GLU A 341 25.79 1.06 12.32
N GLN A 342 25.33 0.68 13.51
CA GLN A 342 25.45 -0.70 14.01
C GLN A 342 24.71 -1.67 13.09
N PHE A 343 23.48 -1.33 12.70
CA PHE A 343 22.65 -2.14 11.80
C PHE A 343 23.35 -2.44 10.47
N VAL A 344 23.98 -1.43 9.85
CA VAL A 344 24.78 -1.59 8.62
C VAL A 344 26.03 -2.42 8.85
N ARG A 345 26.75 -2.18 9.96
CA ARG A 345 27.96 -2.95 10.29
C ARG A 345 27.66 -4.43 10.52
N ASP A 346 26.47 -4.73 11.04
CA ASP A 346 25.97 -6.07 11.27
C ASP A 346 25.45 -6.77 10.01
N GLY A 347 25.40 -6.07 8.87
CA GLY A 347 25.21 -6.68 7.55
C GLY A 347 23.90 -6.31 6.86
N ALA A 348 23.21 -5.25 7.29
CA ALA A 348 22.08 -4.72 6.53
C ALA A 348 22.52 -4.17 5.16
N ASP A 349 21.75 -4.50 4.13
CA ASP A 349 21.96 -4.07 2.74
C ASP A 349 21.10 -2.86 2.36
N GLU A 350 20.11 -2.51 3.17
CA GLU A 350 19.19 -1.40 2.94
C GLU A 350 18.61 -0.86 4.24
N ILE A 351 18.51 0.47 4.36
CA ILE A 351 17.78 1.14 5.44
C ILE A 351 16.48 1.71 4.87
N GLN A 352 15.37 1.43 5.55
CA GLN A 352 14.05 1.91 5.17
C GLN A 352 13.62 3.05 6.08
N HIS A 353 12.98 4.03 5.46
CA HIS A 353 12.47 5.27 6.04
C HIS A 353 13.53 6.29 6.43
N ILE A 354 13.31 7.54 6.02
CA ILE A 354 14.24 8.64 6.25
C ILE A 354 14.48 8.89 7.75
N ASN A 355 13.47 8.72 8.60
CA ASN A 355 13.62 8.94 10.04
C ASN A 355 14.65 7.99 10.66
N MET A 356 14.79 6.75 10.17
CA MET A 356 15.78 5.78 10.66
C MET A 356 17.22 6.24 10.38
N LEU A 357 17.45 6.96 9.29
CA LEU A 357 18.75 7.58 9.02
C LEU A 357 19.07 8.70 10.02
N PHE A 358 18.09 9.56 10.32
CA PHE A 358 18.26 10.66 11.27
C PHE A 358 18.45 10.17 12.71
N LEU A 359 17.73 9.11 13.11
CA LEU A 359 17.82 8.53 14.45
C LEU A 359 19.22 7.98 14.77
N ASN A 360 20.05 7.70 13.76
CA ASN A 360 21.46 7.36 13.97
C ASN A 360 22.21 8.39 14.83
N PHE A 361 21.83 9.67 14.73
CA PHE A 361 22.48 10.77 15.45
C PHE A 361 21.69 11.23 16.69
N LEU A 362 20.58 10.56 17.00
CA LEU A 362 19.67 10.94 18.09
C LEU A 362 19.41 9.76 19.04
N THR A 363 20.29 8.77 19.08
CA THR A 363 20.12 7.56 19.91
C THR A 363 20.11 7.85 21.42
N ASP A 364 20.66 8.99 21.85
CA ASP A 364 20.61 9.46 23.22
C ASP A 364 19.26 10.10 23.60
N ILE A 365 18.49 10.55 22.59
CA ILE A 365 17.18 11.20 22.75
C ILE A 365 16.04 10.23 22.50
N ALA A 366 16.12 9.46 21.40
CA ALA A 366 15.13 8.48 20.98
C ALA A 366 15.79 7.10 20.79
N PRO A 367 16.26 6.45 21.87
CA PRO A 367 16.89 5.13 21.78
C PRO A 367 15.91 4.02 21.40
N ASP A 368 14.62 4.17 21.70
CA ASP A 368 13.60 3.15 21.46
C ASP A 368 12.83 3.48 20.17
N THR A 369 13.10 2.73 19.09
CA THR A 369 12.44 2.96 17.79
C THR A 369 11.01 2.41 17.73
N ARG A 370 10.46 1.89 18.83
CA ARG A 370 9.08 1.37 18.89
C ARG A 370 8.06 2.42 19.30
N ASP A 371 8.49 3.47 20.00
CA ASP A 371 7.60 4.53 20.46
C ASP A 371 7.57 5.75 19.51
N THR A 372 6.71 6.72 19.82
CA THR A 372 6.48 7.90 18.98
C THR A 372 7.64 8.91 19.00
N THR A 373 8.58 8.81 19.96
CA THR A 373 9.73 9.72 20.05
C THR A 373 10.62 9.63 18.82
N ARG A 374 10.61 8.47 18.13
CA ARG A 374 11.27 8.24 16.85
C ARG A 374 10.87 9.22 15.74
N PHE A 375 9.71 9.88 15.88
CA PHE A 375 9.23 10.92 14.98
C PHE A 375 9.44 12.31 15.56
N THR A 376 9.05 12.54 16.83
CA THR A 376 9.12 13.88 17.44
C THR A 376 10.56 14.36 17.64
N ALA A 377 11.49 13.48 18.03
CA ALA A 377 12.90 13.83 18.15
C ALA A 377 13.51 14.25 16.80
N VAL A 378 13.12 13.58 15.71
CA VAL A 378 13.55 13.96 14.35
C VAL A 378 12.96 15.33 13.98
N ALA A 379 11.67 15.56 14.19
CA ALA A 379 11.05 16.86 13.94
C ALA A 379 11.73 18.00 14.72
N GLU A 380 12.05 17.76 15.99
CA GLU A 380 12.63 18.77 16.88
C GLU A 380 14.13 19.00 16.68
N HIS A 381 14.88 18.03 16.17
CA HIS A 381 16.35 18.07 16.20
C HIS A 381 17.04 17.83 14.86
N ALA A 382 16.33 17.36 13.82
CA ALA A 382 16.95 17.08 12.51
C ALA A 382 17.63 18.32 11.89
N HIS A 383 17.14 19.53 12.18
CA HIS A 383 17.75 20.79 11.73
C HIS A 383 19.19 21.01 12.23
N ARG A 384 19.65 20.24 13.24
CA ARG A 384 21.00 20.32 13.81
C ARG A 384 21.99 19.37 13.12
N ILE A 385 21.49 18.43 12.32
CA ILE A 385 22.27 17.39 11.66
C ILE A 385 22.65 17.91 10.27
N ASP A 386 23.87 18.43 10.17
CA ASP A 386 24.40 19.00 8.92
C ASP A 386 25.21 17.93 8.16
N PRO A 387 24.91 17.64 6.87
CA PRO A 387 25.69 16.72 6.05
C PRO A 387 27.21 17.01 5.98
N ALA A 388 27.64 18.23 6.31
CA ALA A 388 29.05 18.60 6.37
C ALA A 388 29.77 18.17 7.67
N GLN A 389 29.03 17.82 8.73
CA GLN A 389 29.60 17.37 10.01
C GLN A 389 30.42 16.07 9.84
N PRO A 390 31.59 15.93 10.50
CA PRO A 390 32.45 14.77 10.34
C PRO A 390 31.73 13.42 10.58
N GLU A 391 30.89 13.34 11.61
CA GLU A 391 30.12 12.15 11.97
C GLU A 391 29.06 11.79 10.92
N VAL A 392 28.40 12.79 10.31
CA VAL A 392 27.41 12.56 9.26
C VAL A 392 28.11 12.11 7.97
N ARG A 393 29.24 12.74 7.62
CA ARG A 393 30.06 12.31 6.47
C ARG A 393 30.58 10.90 6.64
N ALA A 394 31.07 10.53 7.83
CA ALA A 394 31.53 9.19 8.12
C ALA A 394 30.41 8.14 7.98
N PHE A 395 29.19 8.45 8.41
CA PHE A 395 28.04 7.57 8.21
C PHE A 395 27.68 7.43 6.72
N ILE A 396 27.63 8.52 5.96
CA ILE A 396 27.38 8.48 4.51
C ILE A 396 28.47 7.68 3.78
N GLU A 397 29.74 7.83 4.17
CA GLU A 397 30.85 7.05 3.65
C GLU A 397 30.70 5.57 3.96
N LEU A 398 30.30 5.20 5.19
CA LEU A 398 29.99 3.81 5.55
C LEU A 398 28.89 3.23 4.66
N LEU A 399 27.78 3.96 4.44
CA LEU A 399 26.69 3.50 3.56
C LEU A 399 27.21 3.23 2.14
N ARG A 400 28.05 4.14 1.62
CA ARG A 400 28.66 4.00 0.29
C ARG A 400 29.61 2.80 0.22
N GLU A 401 30.52 2.65 1.19
CA GLU A 401 31.50 1.56 1.24
C GLU A 401 30.86 0.18 1.33
N ARG A 402 29.72 0.10 2.03
CA ARG A 402 28.94 -1.13 2.20
C ARG A 402 27.89 -1.34 1.12
N HIS A 403 27.77 -0.43 0.15
CA HIS A 403 26.76 -0.47 -0.90
C HIS A 403 25.31 -0.57 -0.36
N VAL A 404 25.06 0.12 0.74
CA VAL A 404 23.74 0.14 1.39
C VAL A 404 22.78 0.97 0.55
N ALA A 405 21.64 0.38 0.19
CA ALA A 405 20.55 1.11 -0.42
C ALA A 405 19.83 1.95 0.64
N VAL A 406 19.36 3.12 0.24
CA VAL A 406 18.51 3.96 1.10
C VAL A 406 17.15 4.03 0.44
N ASP A 407 16.15 3.50 1.14
CA ASP A 407 14.74 3.60 0.76
C ASP A 407 14.06 4.61 1.70
N PRO A 408 14.13 5.92 1.39
CA PRO A 408 13.81 6.96 2.37
C PRO A 408 12.31 7.14 2.57
N THR A 409 11.47 6.62 1.66
CA THR A 409 10.01 6.81 1.64
C THR A 409 9.61 8.26 1.98
N VAL A 410 10.25 9.27 1.38
CA VAL A 410 10.14 10.68 1.82
C VAL A 410 8.67 11.14 1.86
N THR A 411 7.87 10.72 0.89
CA THR A 411 6.45 11.09 0.77
C THR A 411 5.60 10.74 2.00
N ILE A 412 5.87 9.62 2.69
CA ILE A 412 5.10 9.26 3.89
C ILE A 412 5.52 10.05 5.15
N PHE A 413 6.70 10.68 5.11
CA PHE A 413 7.23 11.52 6.19
C PHE A 413 7.05 13.01 5.93
N GLU A 414 6.80 13.41 4.69
CA GLU A 414 6.62 14.81 4.30
C GLU A 414 5.54 15.47 5.14
N SER A 415 4.33 14.90 5.19
CA SER A 415 3.22 15.45 5.99
C SER A 415 3.51 15.52 7.50
N LEU A 416 4.39 14.67 8.03
CA LEU A 416 4.80 14.70 9.43
C LEU A 416 5.75 15.86 9.75
N PHE A 417 6.55 16.32 8.78
CA PHE A 417 7.64 17.27 9.02
C PHE A 417 7.50 18.61 8.28
N SER A 418 6.65 18.70 7.26
CA SER A 418 6.48 19.89 6.42
C SER A 418 5.10 20.55 6.54
N GLY A 419 4.25 20.10 7.47
CA GLY A 419 2.96 20.74 7.73
C GLY A 419 3.11 22.12 8.37
N ASP A 420 2.18 23.03 8.06
CA ASP A 420 2.02 24.29 8.81
C ASP A 420 1.37 23.94 10.17
N PRO A 421 2.06 24.13 11.31
CA PRO A 421 1.47 23.85 12.63
C PRO A 421 0.28 24.77 12.97
N HIS A 422 -0.03 25.74 12.11
CA HIS A 422 -1.16 26.67 12.23
C HIS A 422 -2.30 26.43 11.24
N ALA A 423 -2.15 25.48 10.29
CA ALA A 423 -3.18 25.19 9.28
C ALA A 423 -4.36 24.37 9.84
#